data_AF-A0A134AXN1-F1
#
_entry.id   AF-A0A134AXN1-F1
#
_cell.length_a   1.000
_cell.length_b   1.000
_cell.length_c   1.000
_cell.angle_alpha   90.00
_cell.angle_beta   90.00
_cell.angle_gamma   90.00
#
_symmetry.space_group_name_H-M   'P 1'
#
loop_
_entity.id
_entity.type
_entity.pdbx_description
1 polymer ?
#
loop_
_entity_poly.entity_id
_entity_poly.type
_entity_poly.pdbx_seq_one_letter_code
_entity_poly.pdbx_strand_id
1 'polypeptide(L)'
;MDILECKLKNCYGIDEFNHEFDFTNTNVITVYAKNGLMKTSFAKTFKKIQDGKADEIRDEIFDIKAEVNVSVDGQDIRKEQVFVIKSFENYYESSSVADLLVDEKTKKSITTLLKQKNNFLKKLVQYSGLKIEKTQQGRKIYELEPTIVSDMNLSEKSFLLSLKELGEVENKTYLPNVKYSTIFDNSVIKKIKDSSFQNKIKEFCEAAETIYSSYTFF
;
A
#
# COMPACT_ATOMS: atom_id res chain seq x y z
N MET A 1 -1.44 24.12 -18.31
CA MET A 1 -1.32 23.05 -19.31
C MET A 1 -2.40 23.40 -20.27
N ASP A 2 -1.98 24.05 -21.34
CA ASP A 2 -2.87 24.78 -22.19
C ASP A 2 -2.99 23.99 -23.49
N ILE A 3 -1.88 23.46 -23.99
CA ILE A 3 -1.83 22.68 -25.23
C ILE A 3 -1.07 21.35 -25.02
N LEU A 4 -1.68 20.24 -25.42
CA LEU A 4 -1.04 18.93 -25.53
C LEU A 4 -0.97 18.50 -26.99
N GLU A 5 0.24 18.50 -27.55
CA GLU A 5 0.48 17.96 -28.89
C GLU A 5 0.81 16.48 -28.81
N CYS A 6 0.18 15.68 -29.67
CA CYS A 6 0.39 14.26 -29.79
C CYS A 6 0.65 13.87 -31.24
N LYS A 7 1.88 13.47 -31.54
CA LYS A 7 2.32 12.91 -32.82
C LYS A 7 2.78 11.47 -32.59
N LEU A 8 1.92 10.52 -32.92
CA LEU A 8 2.12 9.09 -32.70
C LEU A 8 2.11 8.36 -34.04
N LYS A 9 3.05 7.45 -34.24
CA LYS A 9 3.13 6.60 -35.43
C LYS A 9 3.51 5.17 -35.05
N ASN A 10 2.85 4.17 -35.63
CA ASN A 10 3.05 2.75 -35.33
C ASN A 10 2.90 2.40 -33.83
N CYS A 11 1.96 3.03 -33.12
CA CYS A 11 1.78 2.85 -31.67
C CYS A 11 0.66 1.85 -31.37
N TYR A 12 0.99 0.57 -31.18
CA TYR A 12 0.01 -0.48 -30.81
C TYR A 12 -1.22 -0.53 -31.74
N GLY A 13 -1.02 -0.40 -33.06
CA GLY A 13 -2.10 -0.35 -34.06
C GLY A 13 -2.59 1.05 -34.44
N ILE A 14 -2.05 2.11 -33.83
CA ILE A 14 -2.19 3.48 -34.37
C ILE A 14 -1.17 3.62 -35.50
N ASP A 15 -1.65 3.68 -36.74
CA ASP A 15 -0.80 3.93 -37.92
C ASP A 15 -0.20 5.34 -37.85
N GLU A 16 -1.05 6.37 -37.83
CA GLU A 16 -0.66 7.76 -37.65
C GLU A 16 -1.73 8.52 -36.86
N PHE A 17 -1.30 9.32 -35.88
CA PHE A 17 -2.16 10.21 -35.10
C PHE A 17 -1.41 11.51 -34.85
N ASN A 18 -1.92 12.61 -35.40
CA ASN A 18 -1.38 13.95 -35.20
C ASN A 18 -2.53 14.86 -34.76
N HIS A 19 -2.56 15.21 -33.48
CA HIS A 19 -3.60 16.04 -32.93
C HIS A 19 -3.09 16.92 -31.80
N GLU A 20 -3.70 18.09 -31.69
CA GLU A 20 -3.47 19.06 -30.64
C GLU A 20 -4.72 19.14 -29.77
N PHE A 21 -4.54 18.88 -28.48
CA PHE A 21 -5.61 18.93 -27.49
C PHE A 21 -5.50 20.26 -26.72
N ASP A 22 -6.52 21.11 -26.87
CA ASP A 22 -6.61 22.42 -26.23
C ASP A 22 -7.37 22.35 -24.89
N PHE A 23 -6.65 22.68 -23.81
CA PHE A 23 -7.12 22.72 -22.44
C PHE A 23 -7.31 24.16 -21.90
N THR A 24 -7.12 25.20 -22.73
CA THR A 24 -7.21 26.62 -22.32
C THR A 24 -8.55 26.95 -21.64
N ASN A 25 -9.64 26.33 -22.11
CA ASN A 25 -11.00 26.57 -21.63
C ASN A 25 -11.61 25.35 -20.90
N THR A 26 -10.91 24.22 -20.81
CA THR A 26 -11.41 22.99 -20.19
C THR A 26 -10.27 22.14 -19.64
N ASN A 27 -10.48 21.53 -18.47
CA ASN A 27 -9.51 20.59 -17.89
C ASN A 27 -9.77 19.14 -18.34
N VAL A 28 -10.81 18.90 -19.14
CA VAL A 28 -11.27 17.56 -19.51
C VAL A 28 -11.57 17.50 -21.00
N ILE A 29 -11.00 16.49 -21.67
CA ILE A 29 -11.27 16.17 -23.06
C ILE A 29 -11.69 14.71 -23.16
N THR A 30 -12.73 14.46 -23.96
CA THR A 30 -13.21 13.10 -24.24
C THR A 30 -12.77 12.67 -25.63
N VAL A 31 -12.02 11.57 -25.71
CA VAL A 31 -11.62 10.97 -26.98
C VAL A 31 -12.58 9.84 -27.33
N TYR A 32 -13.31 9.98 -28.43
CA TYR A 32 -14.23 8.97 -28.95
C TYR A 32 -13.70 8.34 -30.24
N ALA A 33 -13.72 7.01 -30.31
CA ALA A 33 -13.41 6.26 -31.53
C ALA A 33 -14.17 4.93 -31.53
N LYS A 34 -14.34 4.30 -32.69
CA LYS A 34 -14.92 2.94 -32.80
C LYS A 34 -14.05 1.90 -32.08
N ASN A 35 -14.63 0.74 -31.78
CA ASN A 35 -13.88 -0.38 -31.20
C ASN A 35 -12.82 -0.87 -32.18
N GLY A 36 -11.65 -1.23 -31.65
CA GLY A 36 -10.51 -1.69 -32.44
C GLY A 36 -9.71 -0.61 -33.17
N LEU A 37 -10.04 0.69 -33.03
CA LEU A 37 -9.25 1.77 -33.65
C LEU A 37 -8.06 2.18 -32.79
N MET A 38 -8.26 3.05 -31.80
CA MET A 38 -7.12 3.65 -31.09
C MET A 38 -7.30 3.81 -29.58
N LYS A 39 -8.51 3.67 -29.02
CA LYS A 39 -8.76 4.04 -27.61
C LYS A 39 -7.81 3.33 -26.62
N THR A 40 -7.72 2.00 -26.74
CA THR A 40 -6.85 1.17 -25.90
C THR A 40 -5.38 1.38 -26.25
N SER A 41 -5.05 1.51 -27.53
CA SER A 41 -3.68 1.74 -28.02
C SER A 41 -3.12 3.08 -27.54
N PHE A 42 -3.93 4.12 -27.53
CA PHE A 42 -3.61 5.45 -27.02
C PHE A 42 -3.33 5.39 -25.51
N ALA A 43 -4.24 4.78 -24.74
CA ALA A 43 -4.01 4.58 -23.30
C ALA A 43 -2.74 3.74 -23.00
N LYS A 44 -2.47 2.70 -23.80
CA LYS A 44 -1.27 1.86 -23.68
C LYS A 44 0.02 2.63 -24.00
N THR A 45 -0.03 3.52 -25.00
CA THR A 45 1.07 4.41 -25.37
C THR A 45 1.43 5.33 -24.19
N PHE A 46 0.45 6.05 -23.63
CA PHE A 46 0.66 6.91 -22.47
C PHE A 46 1.09 6.12 -21.22
N LYS A 47 0.62 4.87 -21.06
CA LYS A 47 1.06 4.03 -19.95
C LYS A 47 2.56 3.70 -20.04
N LYS A 48 3.07 3.43 -21.24
CA LYS A 48 4.52 3.23 -21.45
C LYS A 48 5.33 4.49 -21.20
N ILE A 49 4.80 5.67 -21.54
CA ILE A 49 5.40 6.95 -21.18
C ILE A 49 5.49 7.10 -19.65
N GLN A 50 4.38 6.87 -18.93
CA GLN A 50 4.35 6.88 -17.47
C GLN A 50 5.38 5.92 -16.85
N ASP A 51 5.54 4.72 -17.43
CA ASP A 51 6.46 3.71 -16.92
C ASP A 51 7.94 4.01 -17.28
N GLY A 52 8.22 5.10 -18.01
CA GLY A 52 9.57 5.44 -18.48
C GLY A 52 10.10 4.48 -19.54
N LYS A 53 9.19 3.86 -20.32
CA LYS A 53 9.45 2.80 -21.30
C LYS A 53 8.93 3.19 -22.69
N ALA A 54 9.03 4.47 -23.04
CA ALA A 54 8.59 4.97 -24.34
C ALA A 54 9.33 4.28 -25.50
N ASP A 55 10.59 3.88 -25.29
CA ASP A 55 11.40 3.16 -26.27
C ASP A 55 10.88 1.74 -26.58
N GLU A 56 10.03 1.16 -25.72
CA GLU A 56 9.40 -0.15 -25.93
C GLU A 56 8.12 -0.06 -26.77
N ILE A 57 7.69 1.14 -27.18
CA ILE A 57 6.47 1.34 -27.97
C ILE A 57 6.73 0.91 -29.42
N ARG A 58 5.83 0.09 -29.95
CA ARG A 58 5.91 -0.50 -31.28
C ARG A 58 4.55 -0.92 -31.80
N ASP A 59 4.52 -1.24 -33.09
CA ASP A 59 3.42 -1.97 -33.68
C ASP A 59 3.48 -3.45 -33.22
N GLU A 60 2.33 -4.02 -32.86
CA GLU A 60 2.29 -5.40 -32.34
C GLU A 60 2.25 -6.47 -33.43
N ILE A 61 1.77 -6.11 -34.63
CA ILE A 61 1.58 -7.05 -35.73
C ILE A 61 2.88 -7.20 -36.50
N PHE A 62 3.54 -6.09 -36.80
CA PHE A 62 4.70 -6.03 -37.68
C PHE A 62 6.02 -5.74 -36.96
N ASP A 63 6.01 -5.57 -35.63
CA ASP A 63 7.20 -5.28 -34.80
C ASP A 63 7.96 -4.02 -35.27
N ILE A 64 7.23 -3.04 -35.79
CA ILE A 64 7.81 -1.79 -36.30
C ILE A 64 7.98 -0.83 -35.12
N LYS A 65 9.18 -0.25 -34.98
CA LYS A 65 9.46 0.76 -33.95
C LYS A 65 8.50 1.96 -34.10
N ALA A 66 7.93 2.39 -32.98
CA ALA A 66 7.03 3.55 -32.98
C ALA A 66 7.78 4.88 -32.98
N GLU A 67 7.12 5.91 -33.50
CA GLU A 67 7.49 7.31 -33.30
C GLU A 67 6.51 7.93 -32.30
N VAL A 68 7.03 8.43 -31.18
CA VAL A 68 6.22 8.97 -30.08
C VAL A 68 6.76 10.34 -29.73
N ASN A 69 6.10 11.38 -30.23
CA ASN A 69 6.40 12.76 -29.89
C ASN A 69 5.17 13.36 -29.21
N VAL A 70 5.28 13.57 -27.90
CA VAL A 70 4.20 14.15 -27.08
C VAL A 70 4.78 15.29 -26.29
N SER A 71 4.21 16.48 -26.43
CA SER A 71 4.67 17.70 -25.76
C SER A 71 3.51 18.45 -25.11
N VAL A 72 3.81 19.07 -23.97
CA VAL A 72 2.91 19.95 -23.22
C VAL A 72 3.48 21.36 -23.29
N ASP A 73 2.70 22.30 -23.82
CA ASP A 73 3.07 23.72 -23.93
C ASP A 73 4.46 23.90 -24.60
N GLY A 74 4.73 23.06 -25.63
CA GLY A 74 5.99 23.06 -26.39
C GLY A 74 7.17 22.33 -25.75
N GLN A 75 7.02 21.74 -24.56
CA GLN A 75 8.07 20.93 -23.91
C GLN A 75 7.72 19.44 -23.92
N ASP A 76 8.72 18.58 -24.09
CA ASP A 76 8.51 17.12 -24.06
C ASP A 76 7.84 16.69 -22.75
N ILE A 77 6.84 15.82 -22.88
CA ILE A 77 6.08 15.35 -21.72
C ILE A 77 6.98 14.48 -20.83
N ARG A 78 6.99 14.80 -19.53
CA ARG A 78 7.71 13.98 -18.54
C ARG A 78 6.83 12.85 -18.04
N LYS A 79 7.43 11.70 -17.72
CA LYS A 79 6.71 10.54 -17.19
C LYS A 79 5.92 10.87 -15.91
N GLU A 80 6.42 11.78 -15.08
CA GLU A 80 5.76 12.23 -13.85
C GLU A 80 4.49 13.06 -14.10
N GLN A 81 4.30 13.57 -15.32
CA GLN A 81 3.11 14.33 -15.73
C GLN A 81 2.00 13.44 -16.31
N VAL A 82 2.26 12.13 -16.48
CA VAL A 82 1.32 11.18 -17.07
C VAL A 82 0.85 10.20 -16.03
N PHE A 83 -0.47 10.06 -15.89
CA PHE A 83 -1.07 9.03 -15.06
C PHE A 83 -2.23 8.36 -15.79
N VAL A 84 -2.07 7.07 -16.10
CA VAL A 84 -3.07 6.28 -16.83
C VAL A 84 -3.82 5.34 -15.89
N ILE A 85 -5.15 5.45 -15.90
CA ILE A 85 -6.08 4.60 -15.16
C ILE A 85 -6.61 3.51 -16.09
N LYS A 86 -6.29 2.23 -15.83
CA LYS A 86 -6.83 1.05 -16.53
C LYS A 86 -8.19 0.60 -15.97
N SER A 87 -9.17 0.44 -16.83
CA SER A 87 -10.53 -0.01 -16.47
C SER A 87 -10.64 -1.37 -15.74
N PHE A 88 -9.59 -2.21 -15.73
CA PHE A 88 -9.62 -3.56 -15.16
C PHE A 88 -8.63 -3.79 -14.00
N GLU A 89 -7.89 -2.77 -13.56
CA GLU A 89 -7.02 -2.92 -12.38
C GLU A 89 -7.84 -2.62 -11.11
N ASN A 90 -8.12 -3.67 -10.33
CA ASN A 90 -8.85 -3.59 -9.05
C ASN A 90 -8.04 -2.87 -7.95
N TYR A 91 -6.78 -2.53 -8.21
CA TYR A 91 -5.87 -1.92 -7.26
C TYR A 91 -4.84 -1.07 -8.00
N TYR A 92 -4.71 0.19 -7.59
CA TYR A 92 -3.70 1.11 -8.11
C TYR A 92 -2.64 1.34 -7.04
N GLU A 93 -1.42 0.86 -7.30
CA GLU A 93 -0.23 1.33 -6.60
C GLU A 93 0.31 2.55 -7.34
N SER A 94 -0.19 3.75 -7.05
CA SER A 94 0.65 4.93 -7.18
C SER A 94 1.58 4.96 -5.97
N SER A 95 2.82 5.43 -6.13
CA SER A 95 3.74 5.68 -5.02
C SER A 95 3.16 6.65 -3.97
N SER A 96 2.09 7.36 -4.33
CA SER A 96 1.33 8.25 -3.47
C SER A 96 -0.12 8.33 -3.97
N VAL A 97 -1.07 7.76 -3.22
CA VAL A 97 -2.51 8.00 -3.40
C VAL A 97 -2.82 9.52 -3.35
N ALA A 98 -1.93 10.30 -2.72
CA ALA A 98 -2.02 11.74 -2.69
C ALA A 98 -1.77 12.41 -4.05
N ASP A 99 -1.20 11.71 -5.05
CA ASP A 99 -0.99 12.24 -6.39
C ASP A 99 -2.30 12.34 -7.19
N LEU A 100 -3.35 11.63 -6.75
CA LEU A 100 -4.71 11.76 -7.26
C LEU A 100 -5.44 12.97 -6.66
N LEU A 101 -4.88 13.59 -5.62
CA LEU A 101 -5.51 14.73 -4.95
C LEU A 101 -5.11 16.00 -5.67
N VAL A 102 -6.14 16.72 -6.13
CA VAL A 102 -5.99 18.00 -6.85
C VAL A 102 -5.57 19.12 -5.88
N ASP A 103 -5.96 19.05 -4.61
CA ASP A 103 -5.61 20.07 -3.60
C ASP A 103 -4.23 19.83 -2.99
N GLU A 104 -3.30 20.75 -3.25
CA GLU A 104 -1.91 20.71 -2.77
C GLU A 104 -1.80 20.65 -1.24
N LYS A 105 -2.68 21.34 -0.51
CA LYS A 105 -2.67 21.33 0.96
C LYS A 105 -3.03 19.96 1.50
N THR A 106 -4.09 19.35 0.97
CA THR A 106 -4.56 18.01 1.33
C THR A 106 -3.53 16.96 0.90
N LYS A 107 -2.95 17.09 -0.30
CA LYS A 107 -1.87 16.24 -0.80
C LYS A 107 -0.67 16.24 0.15
N LYS A 108 -0.18 17.41 0.55
CA LYS A 108 0.95 17.53 1.48
C LYS A 108 0.62 16.92 2.85
N SER A 109 -0.60 17.13 3.34
CA SER A 109 -1.06 16.62 4.64
C SER A 109 -1.12 15.08 4.64
N ILE A 110 -1.73 14.49 3.61
CA ILE A 110 -1.84 13.02 3.48
C ILE A 110 -0.46 12.39 3.26
N THR A 111 0.39 12.99 2.42
CA THR A 111 1.75 12.50 2.21
C THR A 111 2.55 12.48 3.51
N THR A 112 2.43 13.54 4.32
CA THR A 112 3.09 13.63 5.62
C THR A 112 2.57 12.56 6.58
N LEU A 113 1.24 12.38 6.65
CA LEU A 113 0.60 11.36 7.47
C LEU A 113 1.06 9.94 7.11
N LEU A 114 1.08 9.60 5.82
CA LEU A 114 1.52 8.29 5.33
C LEU A 114 3.00 8.04 5.67
N LYS A 115 3.86 9.05 5.54
CA LYS A 115 5.26 8.97 5.95
C LYS A 115 5.41 8.70 7.45
N GLN A 116 4.62 9.38 8.28
CA GLN A 116 4.61 9.17 9.73
C GLN A 116 4.11 7.76 10.08
N LYS A 117 3.01 7.30 9.47
CA LYS A 117 2.51 5.92 9.62
C LYS A 117 3.60 4.91 9.31
N ASN A 118 4.26 5.04 8.15
CA ASN A 118 5.32 4.10 7.75
C ASN A 118 6.52 4.09 8.71
N ASN A 119 6.96 5.26 9.17
CA ASN A 119 8.04 5.36 10.15
C ASN A 119 7.66 4.70 11.48
N PHE A 120 6.41 4.88 11.92
CA PHE A 120 5.88 4.26 13.11
C PHE A 120 5.80 2.73 12.98
N LEU A 121 5.25 2.21 11.88
CA LEU A 121 5.19 0.76 11.62
C LEU A 121 6.59 0.14 11.58
N LYS A 122 7.58 0.82 10.99
CA LYS A 122 8.98 0.36 11.00
C LYS A 122 9.55 0.25 12.41
N LYS A 123 9.22 1.17 13.32
CA LYS A 123 9.61 1.06 14.73
C LYS A 123 8.90 -0.11 15.39
N LEU A 124 7.60 -0.29 15.15
CA LEU A 124 6.86 -1.43 15.68
C LEU A 124 7.43 -2.78 15.23
N VAL A 125 7.91 -2.92 13.99
CA VAL A 125 8.61 -4.13 13.52
C VAL A 125 9.79 -4.49 14.44
N GLN A 126 10.60 -3.50 14.83
CA GLN A 126 11.78 -3.73 15.65
C GLN A 126 11.44 -4.31 17.03
N TYR A 127 10.35 -3.86 17.63
CA TYR A 127 9.90 -4.31 18.95
C TYR A 127 9.02 -5.57 18.89
N SER A 128 8.18 -5.70 17.87
CA SER A 128 7.24 -6.82 17.75
C SER A 128 7.90 -8.10 17.23
N GLY A 129 8.91 -7.97 16.36
CA GLY A 129 9.45 -9.10 15.60
C GLY A 129 8.53 -9.59 14.46
N LEU A 130 7.43 -8.89 14.18
CA LEU A 130 6.55 -9.11 13.03
C LEU A 130 7.06 -8.34 11.81
N LYS A 131 6.66 -8.72 10.60
CA LYS A 131 6.96 -7.95 9.38
C LYS A 131 5.76 -7.11 8.97
N ILE A 132 5.99 -5.95 8.34
CA ILE A 132 4.91 -5.13 7.77
C ILE A 132 4.15 -5.97 6.73
N GLU A 133 4.90 -6.55 5.80
CA GLU A 133 4.40 -7.49 4.80
C GLU A 133 5.33 -8.71 4.71
N LYS A 134 4.76 -9.84 4.31
CA LYS A 134 5.47 -11.07 3.97
C LYS A 134 4.96 -11.64 2.67
N THR A 135 5.80 -12.44 2.01
CA THR A 135 5.38 -13.21 0.84
C THR A 135 4.96 -14.60 1.28
N GLN A 136 3.75 -15.00 0.91
CA GLN A 136 3.25 -16.35 1.12
C GLN A 136 2.61 -16.84 -0.18
N GLN A 137 3.04 -18.00 -0.68
CA GLN A 137 2.56 -18.58 -1.94
C GLN A 137 2.62 -17.59 -3.12
N GLY A 138 3.71 -16.81 -3.21
CA GLY A 138 3.91 -15.81 -4.27
C GLY A 138 3.08 -14.54 -4.15
N ARG A 139 2.26 -14.39 -3.11
CA ARG A 139 1.44 -13.19 -2.86
C ARG A 139 2.00 -12.39 -1.69
N LYS A 140 1.96 -11.06 -1.79
CA LYS A 140 2.23 -10.16 -0.67
C LYS A 140 1.03 -10.17 0.29
N ILE A 141 1.31 -10.34 1.57
CA ILE A 141 0.31 -10.36 2.65
C ILE A 141 0.80 -9.44 3.76
N TYR A 142 -0.08 -8.54 4.22
CA TYR A 142 0.18 -7.70 5.38
C TYR A 142 0.12 -8.53 6.66
N GLU A 143 1.12 -8.41 7.53
CA GLU A 143 1.24 -9.22 8.74
C GLU A 143 1.09 -8.34 10.00
N LEU A 144 1.92 -7.31 10.16
CA LEU A 144 1.98 -6.50 11.39
C LEU A 144 0.63 -5.91 11.83
N GLU A 145 0.00 -5.09 10.98
CA GLU A 145 -1.22 -4.35 11.33
C GLU A 145 -2.42 -5.30 11.56
N PRO A 146 -2.71 -6.27 10.68
CA PRO A 146 -3.78 -7.25 10.91
C PRO A 146 -3.59 -8.10 12.17
N THR A 147 -2.35 -8.53 12.47
CA THR A 147 -2.06 -9.33 13.67
C THR A 147 -2.33 -8.51 14.94
N ILE A 148 -1.82 -7.28 15.02
CA ILE A 148 -2.04 -6.43 16.20
C ILE A 148 -3.53 -6.12 16.39
N VAL A 149 -4.24 -5.77 15.32
CA VAL A 149 -5.69 -5.51 15.36
C VAL A 149 -6.44 -6.72 15.89
N SER A 150 -6.12 -7.91 15.41
CA SER A 150 -6.76 -9.16 15.84
C SER A 150 -6.47 -9.48 17.30
N ASP A 151 -5.19 -9.45 17.69
CA ASP A 151 -4.75 -9.89 19.02
C ASP A 151 -5.18 -8.92 20.13
N MET A 152 -5.23 -7.61 19.84
CA MET A 152 -5.72 -6.58 20.75
C MET A 152 -7.23 -6.36 20.63
N ASN A 153 -7.91 -7.08 19.73
CA ASN A 153 -9.34 -7.00 19.47
C ASN A 153 -9.83 -5.56 19.27
N LEU A 154 -9.11 -4.80 18.43
CA LEU A 154 -9.43 -3.40 18.14
C LEU A 154 -10.70 -3.30 17.29
N SER A 155 -11.51 -2.27 17.53
CA SER A 155 -12.78 -2.11 16.81
C SER A 155 -12.57 -1.81 15.32
N GLU A 156 -11.50 -1.08 15.02
CA GLU A 156 -11.12 -0.64 13.69
C GLU A 156 -10.04 -1.53 13.07
N LYS A 157 -10.10 -1.72 11.75
CA LYS A 157 -9.11 -2.51 11.00
C LYS A 157 -7.82 -1.74 10.67
N SER A 158 -7.66 -0.54 11.22
CA SER A 158 -6.56 0.36 10.93
C SER A 158 -5.96 0.86 12.24
N PHE A 159 -4.66 0.69 12.38
CA PHE A 159 -3.91 1.12 13.55
C PHE A 159 -4.12 2.62 13.85
N LEU A 160 -4.16 3.46 12.81
CA LEU A 160 -4.33 4.90 12.96
C LEU A 160 -5.70 5.26 13.53
N LEU A 161 -6.74 4.49 13.18
CA LEU A 161 -8.10 4.74 13.66
C LEU A 161 -8.27 4.23 15.09
N SER A 162 -7.54 3.18 15.47
CA SER A 162 -7.56 2.60 16.82
C SER A 162 -6.63 3.28 17.84
N LEU A 163 -5.96 4.40 17.49
CA LEU A 163 -4.98 5.05 18.37
C LEU A 163 -5.54 5.46 19.74
N LYS A 164 -6.82 5.84 19.80
CA LYS A 164 -7.48 6.21 21.06
C LYS A 164 -7.57 5.01 22.00
N GLU A 165 -8.05 3.87 21.50
CA GLU A 165 -8.18 2.62 22.27
C GLU A 165 -6.82 2.14 22.81
N LEU A 166 -5.75 2.30 22.03
CA LEU A 166 -4.39 1.94 22.45
C LEU A 166 -3.78 2.92 23.48
N GLY A 167 -4.27 4.16 23.52
CA GLY A 167 -3.75 5.22 24.40
C GLY A 167 -4.25 5.12 25.84
N GLU A 168 -5.39 4.47 26.07
CA GLU A 168 -6.12 4.45 27.35
C GLU A 168 -5.67 3.33 28.32
N VAL A 169 -4.62 2.58 27.99
CA VAL A 169 -4.16 1.47 28.84
C VAL A 169 -3.38 2.00 30.06
N GLU A 170 -3.99 1.87 31.25
CA GLU A 170 -3.34 2.08 32.55
C GLU A 170 -2.50 0.87 32.98
N ASN A 171 -1.44 1.09 33.76
CA ASN A 171 -0.43 0.10 34.18
C ASN A 171 0.44 -0.50 33.05
N LYS A 172 1.35 0.34 32.54
CA LYS A 172 2.32 -0.05 31.51
C LYS A 172 3.47 -0.84 32.12
N THR A 173 3.39 -2.17 32.07
CA THR A 173 4.57 -3.02 32.31
C THR A 173 5.48 -2.96 31.08
N TYR A 174 6.69 -2.44 31.24
CA TYR A 174 7.64 -2.31 30.14
C TYR A 174 8.53 -3.55 30.04
N LEU A 175 8.38 -4.32 28.95
CA LEU A 175 9.14 -5.54 28.69
C LEU A 175 9.95 -5.41 27.40
N PRO A 176 11.06 -4.65 27.39
CA PRO A 176 11.82 -4.34 26.18
C PRO A 176 12.48 -5.56 25.53
N ASN A 177 12.83 -6.55 26.34
CA ASN A 177 13.58 -7.73 25.89
C ASN A 177 12.67 -8.85 25.38
N VAL A 178 11.34 -8.72 25.54
CA VAL A 178 10.38 -9.73 25.12
C VAL A 178 9.71 -9.27 23.84
N LYS A 179 9.95 -10.00 22.76
CA LYS A 179 9.30 -9.71 21.48
C LYS A 179 7.84 -10.14 21.52
N TYR A 180 6.98 -9.31 20.95
CA TYR A 180 5.55 -9.60 20.79
C TYR A 180 5.31 -10.97 20.15
N SER A 181 6.00 -11.25 19.05
CA SER A 181 5.92 -12.52 18.30
C SER A 181 6.35 -13.75 19.11
N THR A 182 7.07 -13.59 20.21
CA THR A 182 7.43 -14.70 21.10
C THR A 182 6.30 -15.04 22.08
N ILE A 183 5.51 -14.04 22.48
CA ILE A 183 4.36 -14.23 23.37
C ILE A 183 3.15 -14.73 22.57
N PHE A 184 2.85 -14.05 21.46
CA PHE A 184 1.69 -14.31 20.62
C PHE A 184 2.02 -15.26 19.47
N ASP A 185 2.65 -16.38 19.82
CA ASP A 185 2.90 -17.47 18.88
C ASP A 185 1.81 -18.55 18.99
N ASN A 186 1.26 -18.98 17.86
CA ASN A 186 0.17 -19.97 17.84
C ASN A 186 0.54 -21.31 18.50
N SER A 187 1.80 -21.73 18.45
CA SER A 187 2.27 -22.94 19.14
C SER A 187 2.33 -22.73 20.66
N VAL A 188 2.73 -21.53 21.10
CA VAL A 188 2.72 -21.15 22.53
C VAL A 188 1.29 -21.08 23.04
N ILE A 189 0.38 -20.44 22.31
CA ILE A 189 -1.05 -20.36 22.67
C ILE A 189 -1.67 -21.76 22.75
N LYS A 190 -1.38 -22.64 21.79
CA LYS A 190 -1.85 -24.04 21.83
C LYS A 190 -1.36 -24.76 23.08
N LYS A 191 -0.09 -24.58 23.45
CA LYS A 191 0.49 -25.18 24.65
C LYS A 191 -0.09 -24.59 25.93
N ILE A 192 -0.37 -23.29 25.97
CA ILE A 192 -1.04 -22.66 27.11
C ILE A 192 -2.45 -23.24 27.27
N LYS A 193 -3.19 -23.45 26.18
CA LYS A 193 -4.56 -24.00 26.22
C LYS A 193 -4.61 -25.51 26.51
N ASP A 194 -3.47 -26.20 26.55
CA ASP A 194 -3.40 -27.63 26.84
C ASP A 194 -3.80 -27.93 28.30
N SER A 195 -4.63 -28.95 28.51
CA SER A 195 -5.16 -29.29 29.84
C SER A 195 -4.08 -29.74 30.81
N SER A 196 -3.04 -30.44 30.35
CA SER A 196 -1.92 -30.83 31.22
C SER A 196 -1.13 -29.62 31.69
N PHE A 197 -0.89 -28.66 30.79
CA PHE A 197 -0.24 -27.41 31.16
C PHE A 197 -1.06 -26.57 32.14
N GLN A 198 -2.37 -26.41 31.89
CA GLN A 198 -3.27 -25.69 32.79
C GLN A 198 -3.34 -26.30 34.19
N ASN A 199 -3.43 -27.64 34.28
CA ASN A 199 -3.43 -28.34 35.57
C ASN A 199 -2.13 -28.08 36.35
N LYS A 200 -0.97 -28.14 35.68
CA LYS A 200 0.33 -27.85 36.33
C LYS A 200 0.44 -26.41 36.82
N ILE A 201 -0.09 -25.44 36.08
CA ILE A 201 -0.15 -24.05 36.55
C ILE A 201 -1.02 -23.94 37.79
N LYS A 202 -2.19 -24.60 37.79
CA LYS A 202 -3.08 -24.61 38.95
C LYS A 202 -2.40 -25.22 40.18
N GLU A 203 -1.76 -26.38 40.03
CA GLU A 203 -0.98 -27.03 41.08
C GLU A 203 0.14 -26.11 41.61
N PHE A 204 0.85 -25.40 40.72
CA PHE A 204 1.88 -24.44 41.11
C PHE A 204 1.31 -23.27 41.93
N CYS A 205 0.19 -22.68 41.49
CA CYS A 205 -0.46 -21.58 42.21
C CYS A 205 -0.96 -22.04 43.59
N GLU A 206 -1.61 -23.20 43.67
CA GLU A 206 -2.09 -23.78 44.94
C GLU A 206 -0.92 -24.07 45.89
N ALA A 207 0.19 -24.61 45.38
CA ALA A 207 1.39 -24.84 46.17
C ALA A 207 2.01 -23.52 46.66
N ALA A 208 2.09 -22.50 45.79
CA ALA A 208 2.59 -21.18 46.17
C ALA A 208 1.72 -20.54 47.24
N GLU A 209 0.40 -20.54 47.09
CA GLU A 209 -0.55 -20.03 48.10
C GLU A 209 -0.43 -20.79 49.43
N THR A 210 -0.32 -22.13 49.38
CA THR A 210 -0.08 -22.95 50.58
C THR A 210 1.20 -22.51 51.29
N ILE A 211 2.29 -22.33 50.56
CA ILE A 211 3.56 -21.85 51.10
C ILE A 211 3.38 -20.45 51.71
N TYR A 212 2.79 -19.50 50.98
CA TYR A 212 2.57 -18.15 51.50
C TYR A 212 1.68 -18.12 52.75
N SER A 213 0.65 -18.97 52.81
CA SER A 213 -0.22 -19.08 53.98
C SER A 213 0.47 -19.74 55.18
N SER A 214 1.49 -20.58 54.93
CA SER A 214 2.28 -21.23 55.98
C SER A 214 3.31 -20.30 56.64
N TYR A 215 3.65 -19.19 55.97
CA TYR A 215 4.44 -18.12 56.57
C TYR A 215 3.50 -17.13 57.28
N THR A 216 3.45 -17.19 58.61
CA THR A 216 2.91 -16.09 59.42
C THR A 216 3.82 -14.88 59.26
N PHE A 217 3.39 -13.92 58.45
CA PHE A 217 3.94 -12.56 58.52
C PHE A 217 3.55 -11.98 59.88
N PHE A 218 4.54 -11.79 60.76
CA PHE A 218 4.42 -10.94 61.95
C PHE A 218 4.52 -9.47 61.55
#